data_AF-A0A5C7LDI1-F1
#
_entry.id   AF-A0A5C7LDI1-F1
#
_cell.length_a   1.000
_cell.length_b   1.000
_cell.length_c   1.000
_cell.angle_alpha   90.00
_cell.angle_beta   90.00
_cell.angle_gamma   90.00
#
_symmetry.space_group_name_H-M   'P 1'
#
loop_
_entity.id
_entity.type
_entity.pdbx_description
1 polymer ?
#
loop_
_entity_poly.entity_id
_entity_poly.type
_entity_poly.pdbx_seq_one_letter_code
_entity_poly.pdbx_strand_id
1 'polypeptide(L)'
;MARIHAALAAVLVATGIGLAPPASAAPGCVQQPWWYGSVGRMTTRTICDGPQQADGSWRRCREFYAAAYIAPGYWISYGWSGSYYPPRAVPEFRAVECYPVTPATVLPDEPEWVA
;
A
#
# COMPACT_ATOMS: atom_id res chain seq x y z
N MET A 1 44.08 -43.85 1.38
CA MET A 1 42.78 -43.30 0.91
C MET A 1 41.78 -43.41 2.05
N ALA A 2 41.40 -42.30 2.66
CA ALA A 2 40.28 -42.21 3.59
C ALA A 2 39.65 -40.82 3.43
N ARG A 3 38.41 -40.78 2.96
CA ARG A 3 37.60 -39.57 2.81
C ARG A 3 36.84 -39.37 4.11
N ILE A 4 36.94 -38.19 4.72
CA ILE A 4 36.03 -37.76 5.79
C ILE A 4 35.52 -36.37 5.41
N HIS A 5 34.24 -36.34 5.03
CA HIS A 5 33.49 -35.14 4.73
C HIS A 5 33.05 -34.48 6.05
N ALA A 6 33.34 -33.20 6.24
CA ALA A 6 32.68 -32.38 7.25
C ALA A 6 32.09 -31.15 6.55
N ALA A 7 30.85 -31.29 6.11
CA ALA A 7 30.03 -30.17 5.68
C ALA A 7 29.51 -29.45 6.93
N LEU A 8 29.91 -28.20 7.13
CA LEU A 8 29.28 -27.30 8.10
C LEU A 8 28.26 -26.44 7.35
N ALA A 9 27.01 -26.86 7.47
CA ALA A 9 25.85 -26.11 7.01
C ALA A 9 25.61 -24.93 7.95
N ALA A 10 25.72 -23.70 7.43
CA ALA A 10 25.22 -22.51 8.11
C ALA A 10 23.79 -22.25 7.62
N VAL A 11 22.82 -22.65 8.44
CA VAL A 11 21.41 -22.29 8.28
C VAL A 11 21.26 -20.84 8.71
N LEU A 12 21.08 -19.91 7.76
CA LEU A 12 20.57 -18.57 8.06
C LEU A 12 19.05 -18.61 8.00
N VAL A 13 18.48 -18.34 9.16
CA VAL A 13 17.05 -18.31 9.46
C VAL A 13 16.36 -17.19 8.67
N ALA A 14 15.54 -17.56 7.70
CA ALA A 14 14.62 -16.64 7.02
C ALA A 14 13.32 -16.53 7.82
N THR A 15 13.30 -15.72 8.88
CA THR A 15 12.07 -15.38 9.61
C THR A 15 11.66 -13.95 9.27
N GLY A 16 10.61 -13.79 8.46
CA GLY A 16 10.04 -12.47 8.21
C GLY A 16 9.07 -12.30 7.03
N ILE A 17 8.80 -13.33 6.22
CA ILE A 17 7.81 -13.23 5.13
C ILE A 17 6.52 -13.94 5.56
N GLY A 18 5.87 -13.41 6.58
CA GLY A 18 4.58 -13.93 7.07
C GLY A 18 3.53 -12.84 7.00
N LEU A 19 2.63 -12.95 6.01
CA LEU A 19 1.36 -12.19 5.90
C LEU A 19 1.45 -10.76 5.33
N ALA A 20 2.28 -10.52 4.32
CA ALA A 20 1.92 -9.46 3.37
C ALA A 20 0.73 -9.95 2.53
N PRO A 21 -0.38 -9.20 2.43
CA PRO A 21 -1.45 -9.53 1.49
C PRO A 21 -0.85 -9.67 0.08
N PRO A 22 -1.38 -10.58 -0.77
CA PRO A 22 -0.91 -10.68 -2.14
C PRO A 22 -1.07 -9.30 -2.80
N ALA A 23 0.04 -8.72 -3.25
CA ALA A 23 0.02 -7.52 -4.07
C ALA A 23 -0.62 -7.91 -5.41
N SER A 24 -1.94 -7.72 -5.54
CA SER A 24 -2.61 -7.79 -6.82
C SER A 24 -2.44 -6.44 -7.50
N ALA A 25 -1.29 -6.27 -8.13
CA ALA A 25 -1.09 -5.15 -9.03
C ALA A 25 -1.27 -5.63 -10.48
N ALA A 26 -1.94 -4.83 -11.29
CA ALA A 26 -1.81 -4.94 -12.73
C ALA A 26 -0.33 -4.70 -13.11
N PRO A 27 0.17 -5.26 -14.23
CA PRO A 27 1.47 -4.88 -14.78
C PRO A 27 1.58 -3.34 -14.84
N GLY A 28 2.71 -2.78 -14.40
CA GLY A 28 2.90 -1.33 -14.29
C GLY A 28 2.42 -0.68 -13.00
N CYS A 29 1.92 -1.45 -12.03
CA CYS A 29 1.44 -0.92 -10.76
C CYS A 29 2.06 -1.60 -9.53
N VAL A 30 2.03 -0.91 -8.39
CA VAL A 30 2.26 -1.47 -7.05
C VAL A 30 1.18 -1.02 -6.09
N GLN A 31 0.87 -1.86 -5.11
CA GLN A 31 -0.05 -1.53 -4.02
C GLN A 31 0.65 -1.60 -2.68
N GLN A 32 0.35 -0.63 -1.82
CA GLN A 32 0.89 -0.59 -0.46
C GLN A 32 -0.08 0.07 0.53
N PRO A 33 -0.04 -0.28 1.82
CA PRO A 33 -0.75 0.45 2.85
C PRO A 33 -0.24 1.90 2.96
N TRP A 34 -1.15 2.84 3.21
CA TRP A 34 -0.80 4.26 3.35
C TRP A 34 -1.69 4.97 4.36
N TRP A 35 -1.07 5.72 5.28
CA TRP A 35 -1.80 6.58 6.20
C TRP A 35 -2.19 7.89 5.52
N TYR A 36 -3.49 8.14 5.35
CA TYR A 36 -3.98 9.37 4.74
C TYR A 36 -4.51 10.33 5.81
N GLY A 37 -3.72 11.35 6.15
CA GLY A 37 -3.96 12.23 7.30
C GLY A 37 -5.33 12.90 7.33
N SER A 38 -5.86 13.36 6.18
CA SER A 38 -7.17 14.03 6.13
C SER A 38 -8.36 13.08 6.34
N VAL A 39 -8.15 11.76 6.20
CA VAL A 39 -9.18 10.74 6.39
C VAL A 39 -9.04 10.08 7.77
N GLY A 40 -7.88 10.24 8.42
CA GLY A 40 -7.61 9.71 9.76
C GLY A 40 -7.62 8.18 9.84
N ARG A 41 -7.33 7.49 8.73
CA ARG A 41 -7.28 6.03 8.66
C ARG A 41 -6.28 5.51 7.62
N MET A 42 -5.97 4.22 7.72
CA MET A 42 -5.22 3.51 6.69
C MET A 42 -6.03 3.39 5.39
N THR A 43 -5.34 3.61 4.28
CA THR A 43 -5.84 3.50 2.90
C THR A 43 -4.93 2.52 2.14
N THR A 44 -5.41 2.04 1.00
CA THR A 44 -4.58 1.37 0.00
C THR A 44 -4.09 2.43 -0.98
N ARG A 45 -2.78 2.62 -1.08
CA ARG A 45 -2.15 3.41 -2.13
C ARG A 45 -1.74 2.50 -3.29
N THR A 46 -2.35 2.71 -4.45
CA THR A 46 -1.98 2.07 -5.71
C THR A 46 -1.18 3.07 -6.53
N ILE A 47 0.07 2.79 -6.87
CA ILE A 47 0.91 3.63 -7.73
C ILE A 47 1.06 2.90 -9.05
N CYS A 48 0.78 3.57 -10.16
CA CYS A 48 0.96 3.05 -11.51
C CYS A 48 1.77 4.03 -12.34
N ASP A 49 2.71 3.52 -13.12
CA ASP A 49 3.53 4.32 -14.01
C ASP A 49 3.15 4.08 -15.47
N GLY A 50 3.21 5.16 -16.26
CA GLY A 50 3.16 5.10 -17.71
C GLY A 50 4.52 4.71 -18.29
N PRO A 51 4.61 4.60 -19.63
CA PRO A 51 5.86 4.33 -20.30
C PRO A 51 6.94 5.37 -19.97
N GLN A 52 8.16 4.89 -19.71
CA GLN A 52 9.32 5.76 -19.59
C GLN A 52 9.64 6.38 -20.95
N GLN A 53 9.83 7.69 -20.97
CA GLN A 53 10.20 8.48 -22.12
C GLN A 53 11.71 8.37 -22.39
N ALA A 54 12.16 8.85 -23.56
CA ALA A 54 13.57 8.79 -23.95
C ALA A 54 14.50 9.59 -23.01
N ASP A 55 13.98 10.61 -22.31
CA ASP A 55 14.69 11.40 -21.31
C ASP A 55 14.71 10.77 -19.91
N GLY A 56 14.13 9.56 -19.76
CA GLY A 56 14.02 8.85 -18.50
C GLY A 56 12.84 9.30 -17.62
N SER A 57 12.05 10.29 -18.04
CA SER A 57 10.84 10.71 -17.32
C SER A 57 9.67 9.76 -17.57
N TRP A 58 8.69 9.73 -16.68
CA TRP A 58 7.43 9.01 -16.88
C TRP A 58 6.27 9.73 -16.22
N ARG A 59 5.05 9.35 -16.59
CA ARG A 59 3.84 9.82 -15.90
C ARG A 59 3.47 8.84 -14.81
N ARG A 60 3.43 9.30 -13.55
CA ARG A 60 2.95 8.52 -12.42
C ARG A 60 1.52 8.89 -12.09
N CYS A 61 0.68 7.91 -11.80
CA CYS A 61 -0.63 8.09 -11.21
C CYS A 61 -0.72 7.29 -9.91
N ARG A 62 -1.16 7.91 -8.83
CA ARG A 62 -1.42 7.25 -7.57
C ARG A 62 -2.87 7.41 -7.15
N GLU A 63 -3.46 6.31 -6.71
CA GLU A 63 -4.80 6.25 -6.15
C GLU A 63 -4.71 5.87 -4.68
N PHE A 64 -5.39 6.64 -3.82
CA PHE A 64 -5.61 6.32 -2.43
C PHE A 64 -7.06 5.88 -2.26
N TYR A 65 -7.26 4.67 -1.77
CA TYR A 65 -8.57 4.06 -1.61
C TYR A 65 -8.80 3.60 -0.17
N ALA A 66 -9.99 3.85 0.38
CA ALA A 66 -10.46 3.15 1.56
C ALA A 66 -11.98 2.96 1.51
N ALA A 67 -12.42 1.71 1.58
CA ALA A 67 -13.82 1.35 1.59
C ALA A 67 -14.60 1.99 2.77
N ALA A 68 -15.91 2.14 2.58
CA ALA A 68 -16.81 2.45 3.68
C ALA A 68 -16.84 1.26 4.66
N TYR A 69 -16.93 1.52 5.96
CA TYR A 69 -16.99 0.45 6.96
C TYR A 69 -17.84 0.84 8.17
N ILE A 70 -18.26 -0.17 8.93
CA ILE A 70 -18.90 0.02 10.23
C ILE A 70 -17.80 0.27 11.25
N ALA A 71 -17.70 1.49 11.76
CA ALA A 71 -16.70 1.82 12.76
C ALA A 71 -17.23 1.56 14.18
N PRO A 72 -16.44 0.97 15.08
CA PRO A 72 -16.79 0.94 16.49
C PRO A 72 -16.87 2.37 17.03
N GLY A 73 -17.85 2.63 17.89
CA GLY A 73 -18.08 3.97 18.42
C GLY A 73 -19.19 3.99 19.45
N TYR A 74 -19.47 5.14 20.04
CA TYR A 74 -20.61 5.29 20.93
C TYR A 74 -21.35 6.56 20.58
N TRP A 75 -22.67 6.46 20.42
CA TRP A 75 -23.53 7.61 20.20
C TRP A 75 -24.84 7.46 20.94
N ILE A 76 -25.41 8.60 21.36
CA ILE A 76 -26.73 8.71 21.97
C ILE A 76 -27.51 9.74 21.16
N SER A 77 -28.75 9.43 20.77
CA SER A 77 -29.68 10.39 20.18
C SER A 77 -31.11 10.09 20.63
N TYR A 78 -31.81 11.07 21.20
CA TYR A 78 -33.22 10.98 21.60
C TYR A 78 -33.58 9.68 22.37
N GLY A 79 -32.76 9.28 23.33
CA GLY A 79 -32.99 8.08 24.14
C GLY A 79 -32.55 6.74 23.50
N TRP A 80 -32.02 6.77 22.28
CA TRP A 80 -31.40 5.62 21.62
C TRP A 80 -29.89 5.69 21.75
N SER A 81 -29.26 4.55 21.96
CA SER A 81 -27.80 4.41 21.96
C SER A 81 -27.34 3.36 20.96
N GLY A 82 -26.19 3.58 20.33
CA GLY A 82 -25.54 2.61 19.46
C GLY A 82 -24.06 2.48 19.77
N SER A 83 -23.52 1.28 19.54
CA SER A 83 -22.09 0.93 19.74
C SER A 83 -21.28 0.93 18.43
N TYR A 84 -21.87 1.44 17.35
CA TYR A 84 -21.23 1.50 16.04
C TYR A 84 -21.74 2.70 15.22
N TYR A 85 -20.86 3.20 14.35
CA TYR A 85 -21.20 4.14 13.30
C TYR A 85 -21.50 3.37 12.01
N PRO A 86 -22.65 3.63 11.36
CA PRO A 86 -22.97 2.98 10.09
C PRO A 86 -22.04 3.47 8.96
N PRO A 87 -21.94 2.75 7.83
CA PRO A 87 -21.04 3.13 6.72
C PRO A 87 -21.31 4.53 6.15
N ARG A 88 -22.55 5.05 6.27
CA ARG A 88 -22.88 6.43 5.90
C ARG A 88 -22.13 7.49 6.72
N ALA A 89 -21.71 7.16 7.93
CA ALA A 89 -20.96 8.05 8.82
C ALA A 89 -19.44 7.92 8.61
N VAL A 90 -18.99 6.81 8.04
CA VAL A 90 -17.59 6.59 7.65
C VAL A 90 -17.55 6.13 6.19
N PRO A 91 -17.78 7.08 5.24
CA PRO A 91 -17.95 6.75 3.84
C PRO A 91 -16.65 6.30 3.19
N GLU A 92 -16.79 5.75 2.00
CA GLU A 92 -15.67 5.45 1.11
C GLU A 92 -14.87 6.73 0.83
N PHE A 93 -13.55 6.55 0.72
CA PHE A 93 -12.62 7.58 0.32
C PHE A 93 -11.87 7.14 -0.93
N ARG A 94 -11.77 8.04 -1.89
CA ARG A 94 -10.96 7.87 -3.10
C ARG A 94 -10.32 9.20 -3.49
N ALA A 95 -9.02 9.19 -3.72
CA ALA A 95 -8.28 10.33 -4.27
C ALA A 95 -7.30 9.83 -5.34
N VAL A 96 -7.18 10.56 -6.45
CA VAL A 96 -6.27 10.21 -7.55
C VAL A 96 -5.44 11.42 -7.89
N GLU A 97 -4.13 11.21 -8.01
CA GLU A 97 -3.16 12.23 -8.37
C GLU A 97 -2.27 11.70 -9.49
N CYS A 98 -2.07 12.50 -10.54
CA CYS A 98 -1.16 12.15 -11.63
C CYS A 98 -0.17 13.28 -11.88
N TYR A 99 1.10 12.95 -12.04
CA TYR A 99 2.18 13.92 -12.19
C TYR A 99 3.38 13.34 -12.94
N PRO A 100 4.19 14.18 -13.61
CA PRO A 100 5.44 13.74 -14.21
C PRO A 100 6.48 13.46 -13.13
N VAL A 101 7.26 12.41 -13.35
CA VAL A 101 8.37 11.99 -12.49
C VAL A 101 9.63 11.86 -13.33
N THR A 102 10.74 12.29 -12.76
CA THR A 102 12.09 12.03 -13.27
C THR A 102 12.85 11.21 -12.22
N PRO A 103 13.96 10.54 -12.56
CA PRO A 103 14.77 9.82 -11.58
C PRO A 103 15.21 10.69 -10.40
N ALA A 104 15.35 12.01 -10.58
CA ALA A 104 15.74 12.94 -9.52
C ALA A 104 14.56 13.45 -8.66
N THR A 105 13.31 13.24 -9.09
CA THR A 105 12.10 13.76 -8.43
C THR A 105 11.19 12.67 -7.92
N VAL A 106 11.63 11.39 -7.94
CA VAL A 106 10.92 10.30 -7.27
C VAL A 106 10.81 10.62 -5.79
N LEU A 107 9.59 10.54 -5.24
CA LEU A 107 9.38 10.78 -3.83
C LEU A 107 10.04 9.68 -2.99
N PRO A 108 10.64 9.99 -1.83
CA PRO A 108 11.39 9.02 -1.03
C PRO A 108 10.58 7.78 -0.59
N ASP A 109 9.26 7.94 -0.49
CA ASP A 109 8.32 6.90 -0.08
C ASP A 109 7.67 6.16 -1.26
N GLU A 110 8.07 6.48 -2.49
CA GLU A 110 7.57 5.83 -3.71
C GLU A 110 8.64 4.97 -4.37
N PRO A 111 8.25 3.92 -5.12
CA PRO A 111 9.22 3.13 -5.85
C PRO A 111 9.81 3.93 -7.02
N GLU A 112 10.90 3.41 -7.56
CA GLU A 112 11.37 3.72 -8.91
C GLU A 112 10.30 3.38 -9.96
N TRP A 113 10.61 3.58 -11.24
CA TRP A 113 9.70 3.29 -12.34
C TRP A 113 9.14 1.85 -12.29
N VAL A 114 7.82 1.73 -12.39
CA VAL A 114 7.09 0.45 -12.36
C VAL A 114 6.59 0.07 -13.76
N ALA A 115 7.04 -1.06 -14.29
CA ALA A 115 6.76 -1.53 -15.66
C ALA A 115 5.55 -2.48 -15.76
#